data_AF-K1E0C2-F1
#
_entry.id   AF-K1E0C2-F1
#
_cell.length_a   1.000
_cell.length_b   1.000
_cell.length_c   1.000
_cell.angle_alpha   90.00
_cell.angle_beta   90.00
_cell.angle_gamma   90.00
#
_symmetry.space_group_name_H-M   'P 1'
#
loop_
_entity.id
_entity.type
_entity.pdbx_description
1 polymer ?
#
loop_
_entity_poly.entity_id
_entity_poly.type
_entity_poly.pdbx_seq_one_letter_code
_entity_poly.pdbx_strand_id
1 'polypeptide(L)'
;LGSLSSKTLPIFRDLVDALEESDVRIVGTVVDSNANPFHGNTVWDAYSEVVTQLVVGNINRNELGCVFVDRITTPPQVNLGDLIKRRLNHRLDQRPIVLATSLNSKSSDLLQAADLCAGAIRAQRMRSTEKPEKLRIINQLALAFGATTLEDARLRRLNIQTMKTKARR
;
A
#
# COMPACT_ATOMS: atom_id res chain seq x y z
N LEU A 1 10.50 4.92 1.95
CA LEU A 1 10.95 6.33 1.89
C LEU A 1 12.40 6.37 1.42
N GLY A 2 12.66 6.85 0.20
CA GLY A 2 14.00 7.15 -0.28
C GLY A 2 14.72 8.19 0.61
N SER A 3 15.94 8.59 0.26
CA SER A 3 16.68 9.57 1.05
C SER A 3 15.94 10.91 1.12
N LEU A 4 15.24 11.13 2.24
CA LEU A 4 14.76 12.46 2.61
C LEU A 4 15.97 13.31 2.94
N SER A 5 16.16 14.32 2.10
CA SER A 5 17.12 15.39 2.27
C SER A 5 16.33 16.68 2.50
N SER A 6 16.97 17.70 3.06
CA SER A 6 16.35 19.02 3.21
C SER A 6 15.76 19.58 1.90
N LYS A 7 16.32 19.16 0.74
CA LYS A 7 15.83 19.54 -0.59
C LYS A 7 14.56 18.81 -1.03
N THR A 8 14.35 17.57 -0.58
CA THR A 8 13.19 16.76 -0.98
C THR A 8 12.01 16.90 -0.02
N LEU A 9 12.23 17.47 1.16
CA LEU A 9 11.20 17.66 2.18
C LEU A 9 9.98 18.49 1.73
N PRO A 10 10.15 19.61 0.99
CA PRO A 10 9.00 20.37 0.49
C PRO A 10 8.11 19.52 -0.44
N ILE A 11 8.72 18.72 -1.32
CA ILE A 11 8.00 17.86 -2.27
C ILE A 11 7.13 16.85 -1.54
N PHE A 12 7.64 16.23 -0.46
CA PHE A 12 6.84 15.29 0.32
C PHE A 12 5.70 15.96 1.08
N ARG A 13 5.88 17.22 1.50
CA ARG A 13 4.81 18.00 2.13
C ARG A 13 3.72 18.33 1.11
N ASP A 14 4.10 18.83 -0.06
CA ASP A 14 3.16 19.13 -1.15
C ASP A 14 2.38 17.87 -1.56
N LEU A 15 3.03 16.70 -1.52
CA LEU A 15 2.36 15.42 -1.78
C LEU A 15 1.36 15.04 -0.68
N VAL A 16 1.66 15.30 0.60
CA VAL A 16 0.69 15.09 1.69
C VAL A 16 -0.50 16.03 1.53
N ASP A 17 -0.25 17.30 1.24
CA ASP A 17 -1.29 18.31 1.07
C ASP A 17 -2.20 17.94 -0.14
N ALA A 18 -1.61 17.51 -1.26
CA ALA A 18 -2.36 17.03 -2.42
C ALA A 18 -3.19 15.76 -2.11
N LEU A 19 -2.67 14.84 -1.30
CA LEU A 19 -3.42 13.67 -0.84
C LEU A 19 -4.59 14.09 0.07
N GLU A 20 -4.37 15.03 0.98
CA GLU A 20 -5.41 15.55 1.88
C GLU A 20 -6.57 16.19 1.11
N GLU A 21 -6.26 17.04 0.14
CA GLU A 21 -7.24 17.76 -0.69
C GLU A 21 -8.01 16.85 -1.67
N SER A 22 -7.46 15.68 -2.01
CA SER A 22 -8.12 14.71 -2.88
C SER A 22 -9.20 13.87 -2.17
N ASP A 23 -9.98 13.09 -2.92
CA ASP A 23 -10.90 12.08 -2.35
C ASP A 23 -10.22 10.70 -2.13
N VAL A 24 -8.89 10.68 -2.00
CA VAL A 24 -8.17 9.43 -1.81
C VAL A 24 -8.50 8.79 -0.45
N ARG A 25 -8.51 7.45 -0.45
CA ARG A 25 -8.53 6.61 0.74
C ARG A 25 -7.19 5.90 0.87
N ILE A 26 -6.55 5.99 2.02
CA ILE A 26 -5.35 5.22 2.34
C ILE A 26 -5.79 3.90 2.96
N VAL A 27 -5.43 2.81 2.30
CA VAL A 27 -5.63 1.46 2.83
C VAL A 27 -4.29 0.76 2.94
N GLY A 28 -3.96 0.26 4.13
CA GLY A 28 -2.70 -0.39 4.42
C GLY A 28 -2.90 -1.77 5.04
N THR A 29 -2.13 -2.74 4.56
CA THR A 29 -2.04 -4.06 5.21
C THR A 29 -0.63 -4.24 5.74
N VAL A 30 -0.51 -4.47 7.05
CA VAL A 30 0.76 -4.76 7.72
C VAL A 30 0.84 -6.27 7.93
N VAL A 31 1.93 -6.88 7.48
CA VAL A 31 2.14 -8.32 7.65
C VAL A 31 3.00 -8.55 8.89
N ASP A 32 2.44 -9.21 9.90
CA ASP A 32 3.19 -9.66 11.07
C ASP A 32 4.14 -10.82 10.69
N SER A 33 5.32 -10.86 11.31
CA SER A 33 6.32 -11.92 11.05
C SER A 33 5.80 -13.32 11.38
N ASN A 34 4.84 -13.46 12.29
CA ASN A 34 4.23 -14.74 12.66
C ASN A 34 3.12 -15.19 11.70
N ALA A 35 2.58 -14.27 10.87
CA ALA A 35 1.56 -14.56 9.86
C ALA A 35 2.15 -14.71 8.45
N ASN A 36 3.47 -14.57 8.34
CA ASN A 36 4.24 -14.32 7.12
C ASN A 36 3.77 -15.16 5.90
N PRO A 37 3.01 -14.58 4.95
CA PRO A 37 2.55 -15.25 3.74
C PRO A 37 3.69 -15.55 2.76
N PHE A 38 4.89 -15.01 3.01
CA PHE A 38 6.10 -15.28 2.22
C PHE A 38 6.78 -16.58 2.68
N HIS A 39 6.42 -17.15 3.83
CA HIS A 39 6.99 -18.42 4.26
C HIS A 39 6.46 -19.57 3.37
N GLY A 40 7.37 -20.27 2.68
CA GLY A 40 7.04 -21.37 1.78
C GLY A 40 6.53 -20.96 0.39
N ASN A 41 6.38 -19.65 0.14
CA ASN A 41 5.95 -19.10 -1.15
C ASN A 41 7.09 -18.30 -1.80
N THR A 42 7.05 -18.18 -3.13
CA THR A 42 7.93 -17.22 -3.80
C THR A 42 7.50 -15.79 -3.48
N VAL A 43 8.47 -14.86 -3.43
CA VAL A 43 8.22 -13.47 -3.02
C VAL A 43 7.13 -12.80 -3.88
N TRP A 44 7.17 -13.00 -5.19
CA TRP A 44 6.20 -12.42 -6.11
C TRP A 44 4.80 -13.03 -5.97
N ASP A 45 4.71 -14.31 -5.63
CA ASP A 45 3.44 -14.98 -5.45
C ASP A 45 2.74 -14.49 -4.17
N ALA A 46 3.48 -14.49 -3.05
CA ALA A 46 3.02 -13.96 -1.78
C ALA A 46 2.63 -12.48 -1.89
N TYR A 47 3.45 -11.67 -2.59
CA TYR A 47 3.13 -10.28 -2.89
C TYR A 47 1.79 -10.15 -3.63
N SER A 48 1.59 -10.92 -4.70
CA SER A 48 0.36 -10.86 -5.48
C SER A 48 -0.88 -11.30 -4.70
N GLU A 49 -0.76 -12.23 -3.75
CA GLU A 49 -1.85 -12.62 -2.84
C GLU A 49 -2.19 -11.51 -1.85
N VAL A 50 -1.18 -10.86 -1.24
CA VAL A 50 -1.41 -9.72 -0.32
C VAL A 50 -2.09 -8.56 -1.06
N VAL A 51 -1.63 -8.21 -2.26
CA VAL A 51 -2.28 -7.18 -3.10
C VAL A 51 -3.71 -7.59 -3.43
N THR A 52 -3.93 -8.86 -3.77
CA THR A 52 -5.27 -9.37 -4.09
C THR A 52 -6.22 -9.18 -2.91
N GLN A 53 -5.80 -9.56 -1.70
CA GLN A 53 -6.62 -9.41 -0.48
C GLN A 53 -6.90 -7.95 -0.14
N LEU A 54 -5.89 -7.08 -0.26
CA LEU A 54 -6.02 -5.65 -0.02
C LEU A 54 -7.08 -5.03 -0.94
N VAL A 55 -7.02 -5.31 -2.24
CA VAL A 55 -7.97 -4.72 -3.20
C VAL A 55 -9.37 -5.34 -3.04
N VAL A 56 -9.49 -6.66 -2.89
CA VAL A 56 -10.79 -7.34 -2.70
C VAL A 56 -11.54 -6.80 -1.49
N GLY A 57 -10.83 -6.49 -0.40
CA GLY A 57 -11.44 -5.95 0.81
C GLY A 57 -11.90 -4.48 0.69
N ASN A 58 -11.52 -3.76 -0.37
CA ASN A 58 -11.68 -2.29 -0.42
C ASN A 58 -12.29 -1.74 -1.72
N ILE A 59 -12.46 -2.57 -2.75
CA ILE A 59 -13.25 -2.22 -3.94
C ILE A 59 -14.74 -2.42 -3.64
N ASN A 60 -15.60 -1.46 -4.01
CA ASN A 60 -17.05 -1.61 -3.84
C ASN A 60 -17.65 -2.45 -4.98
N ARG A 61 -18.86 -2.98 -4.74
CA ARG A 61 -19.62 -3.64 -5.82
C ARG A 61 -19.93 -2.63 -6.92
N ASN A 62 -19.87 -3.09 -8.17
CA ASN A 62 -20.11 -2.28 -9.38
C ASN A 62 -19.09 -1.14 -9.64
N GLU A 63 -17.94 -1.13 -8.97
CA GLU A 63 -16.84 -0.24 -9.34
C GLU A 63 -15.93 -0.90 -10.38
N LEU A 64 -15.44 -0.12 -11.35
CA LEU A 64 -14.37 -0.53 -12.25
C LEU A 64 -13.03 0.01 -11.73
N GLY A 65 -11.99 -0.82 -11.79
CA GLY A 65 -10.69 -0.50 -11.19
C GLY A 65 -9.50 -0.72 -12.13
N CYS A 66 -8.49 0.13 -11.94
CA CYS A 66 -7.14 -0.05 -12.46
C CYS A 66 -6.19 -0.26 -11.28
N VAL A 67 -5.30 -1.24 -11.38
CA VAL A 67 -4.33 -1.56 -10.32
C VAL A 67 -2.91 -1.29 -10.82
N PHE A 68 -2.23 -0.37 -10.14
CA PHE A 68 -0.82 -0.09 -10.37
C PHE A 68 -0.02 -0.66 -9.21
N VAL A 69 0.95 -1.51 -9.51
CA VAL A 69 1.86 -2.06 -8.51
C VAL A 69 3.30 -1.69 -8.84
N ASP A 70 4.14 -1.63 -7.81
CA ASP A 70 5.57 -1.47 -8.03
C ASP A 70 6.15 -2.73 -8.71
N ARG A 71 7.19 -2.51 -9.50
CA ARG A 71 7.87 -3.60 -10.19
C ARG A 71 8.73 -4.37 -9.21
N ILE A 72 8.46 -5.66 -9.10
CA ILE A 72 9.30 -6.63 -8.40
C ILE A 72 9.86 -7.66 -9.38
N THR A 73 10.91 -8.36 -8.96
CA THR A 73 11.51 -9.43 -9.77
C THR A 73 10.55 -10.61 -9.87
N THR A 74 10.20 -10.98 -11.10
CA THR A 74 9.43 -12.17 -11.45
C THR A 74 10.21 -13.05 -12.42
N PRO A 75 9.97 -14.37 -12.46
CA PRO A 75 10.55 -15.22 -13.50
C PRO A 75 9.98 -14.84 -14.88
N PRO A 76 10.68 -15.12 -16.00
CA PRO A 76 10.33 -14.63 -17.34
C PRO A 76 8.90 -14.94 -17.78
N GLN A 77 8.36 -16.08 -17.36
CA GLN A 77 7.00 -16.54 -17.67
C GLN A 77 5.90 -15.91 -16.83
N VAL A 78 6.23 -15.08 -15.83
CA VAL A 78 5.26 -14.45 -14.92
C VAL A 78 5.17 -12.96 -15.19
N ASN A 79 4.05 -12.58 -15.82
CA ASN A 79 3.59 -11.19 -15.83
C ASN A 79 2.78 -10.91 -14.56
N LEU A 80 3.33 -10.09 -13.67
CA LEU A 80 2.73 -9.77 -12.38
C LEU A 80 1.36 -9.06 -12.51
N GLY A 81 1.25 -8.12 -13.46
CA GLY A 81 0.00 -7.40 -13.71
C GLY A 81 -1.12 -8.34 -14.12
N ASP A 82 -0.86 -9.20 -15.12
CA ASP A 82 -1.83 -10.18 -15.58
C ASP A 82 -2.23 -11.17 -14.48
N LEU A 83 -1.26 -11.62 -13.68
CA LEU A 83 -1.53 -12.49 -12.54
C LEU A 83 -2.48 -11.84 -11.53
N ILE A 84 -2.20 -10.60 -11.12
CA ILE A 84 -3.02 -9.84 -10.17
C ILE A 84 -4.42 -9.61 -10.73
N LYS A 85 -4.53 -9.16 -11.98
CA LYS A 85 -5.84 -8.95 -12.65
C LYS A 85 -6.66 -10.24 -12.66
N ARG A 86 -6.06 -11.38 -13.03
CA ARG A 86 -6.75 -12.68 -13.02
C ARG A 86 -7.23 -13.06 -11.62
N ARG A 87 -6.38 -12.92 -10.60
CA ARG A 87 -6.74 -13.24 -9.20
C ARG A 87 -7.88 -12.37 -8.69
N LEU A 88 -7.79 -11.06 -8.91
CA LEU A 88 -8.83 -10.11 -8.49
C LEU A 88 -10.17 -10.41 -9.18
N ASN A 89 -10.15 -10.55 -10.50
CA ASN A 89 -11.38 -10.82 -11.25
C ASN A 89 -11.99 -12.19 -10.91
N HIS A 90 -11.17 -13.18 -10.60
CA HIS A 90 -11.66 -14.47 -10.08
C HIS A 90 -12.29 -14.34 -8.69
N ARG A 91 -11.70 -13.54 -7.78
CA ARG A 91 -12.22 -13.35 -6.42
C ARG A 91 -13.47 -12.47 -6.36
N LEU A 92 -13.61 -11.52 -7.29
CA LEU A 92 -14.68 -10.52 -7.31
C LEU A 92 -15.91 -10.95 -8.13
N ASP A 93 -15.84 -12.05 -8.89
CA ASP A 93 -16.90 -12.67 -9.71
C ASP A 93 -17.42 -11.81 -10.89
N GLN A 94 -17.39 -10.47 -10.78
CA GLN A 94 -17.92 -9.52 -11.77
C GLN A 94 -16.87 -8.96 -12.74
N ARG A 95 -15.62 -9.43 -12.66
CA ARG A 95 -14.46 -8.94 -13.43
C ARG A 95 -14.28 -7.39 -13.44
N PRO A 96 -14.33 -6.70 -12.29
CA PRO A 96 -14.27 -5.23 -12.23
C PRO A 96 -12.90 -4.64 -12.57
N ILE A 97 -11.83 -5.43 -12.56
CA ILE A 97 -10.47 -4.93 -12.82
C ILE A 97 -10.21 -4.93 -14.32
N VAL A 98 -10.17 -3.73 -14.88
CA VAL A 98 -9.97 -3.47 -16.31
C VAL A 98 -8.49 -3.59 -16.67
N LEU A 99 -7.62 -3.05 -15.80
CA LEU A 99 -6.18 -3.03 -15.99
C LEU A 99 -5.46 -3.38 -14.68
N ALA A 100 -4.41 -4.18 -14.78
CA ALA A 100 -3.39 -4.23 -13.73
C ALA A 100 -2.00 -4.26 -14.37
N THR A 101 -1.08 -3.44 -13.87
CA THR A 101 0.28 -3.35 -14.43
C THR A 101 1.31 -3.04 -13.37
N SER A 102 2.54 -3.51 -13.59
CA SER A 102 3.70 -3.20 -12.76
C SER A 102 4.51 -2.07 -13.38
N LEU A 103 4.67 -0.96 -12.66
CA LEU A 103 5.42 0.19 -13.10
C LEU A 103 6.71 0.34 -12.27
N ASN A 104 7.68 1.07 -12.81
CA ASN A 104 8.79 1.54 -11.99
C ASN A 104 8.27 2.66 -11.08
N SER A 105 8.36 2.51 -9.76
CA SER A 105 7.95 3.55 -8.80
C SER A 105 8.55 4.94 -9.10
N LYS A 106 9.77 5.01 -9.65
CA LYS A 106 10.40 6.29 -10.04
C LYS A 106 9.75 6.99 -11.24
N SER A 107 8.86 6.31 -11.96
CA SER A 107 8.19 6.85 -13.15
C SER A 107 6.69 7.04 -12.95
N SER A 108 6.18 6.94 -11.72
CA SER A 108 4.75 7.10 -11.43
C SER A 108 4.54 7.86 -10.12
N ASP A 109 3.90 9.03 -10.20
CA ASP A 109 3.59 9.84 -9.02
C ASP A 109 2.63 9.14 -8.07
N LEU A 110 1.70 8.33 -8.61
CA LEU A 110 0.79 7.50 -7.81
C LEU A 110 1.54 6.45 -6.99
N LEU A 111 2.58 5.83 -7.56
CA LEU A 111 3.39 4.86 -6.82
C LEU A 111 4.27 5.57 -5.78
N GLN A 112 4.78 6.76 -6.08
CA GLN A 112 5.51 7.55 -5.08
C GLN A 112 4.62 7.95 -3.89
N ALA A 113 3.36 8.30 -4.15
CA ALA A 113 2.35 8.54 -3.11
C ALA A 113 2.10 7.29 -2.27
N ALA A 114 1.90 6.14 -2.92
CA ALA A 114 1.75 4.86 -2.22
C ALA A 114 2.98 4.51 -1.37
N ASP A 115 4.20 4.75 -1.87
CA ASP A 115 5.46 4.52 -1.16
C ASP A 115 5.65 5.46 0.03
N LEU A 116 5.19 6.71 -0.07
CA LEU A 116 5.14 7.65 1.04
C LEU A 116 4.24 7.09 2.16
N CYS A 117 3.01 6.70 1.82
CA CYS A 117 2.06 6.15 2.79
C CYS A 117 2.57 4.84 3.42
N ALA A 118 3.02 3.88 2.60
CA ALA A 118 3.56 2.60 3.09
C ALA A 118 4.80 2.81 3.95
N GLY A 119 5.68 3.73 3.55
CA GLY A 119 6.87 4.10 4.32
C GLY A 119 6.54 4.76 5.66
N ALA A 120 5.53 5.63 5.70
CA ALA A 120 5.07 6.28 6.92
C ALA A 120 4.47 5.28 7.91
N ILE A 121 3.62 4.36 7.42
CA ILE A 121 3.07 3.26 8.23
C ILE A 121 4.22 2.44 8.80
N ARG A 122 5.16 1.97 7.95
CA ARG A 122 6.31 1.17 8.38
C ARG A 122 7.16 1.88 9.45
N ALA A 123 7.44 3.17 9.27
CA ALA A 123 8.25 3.95 10.20
C ALA A 123 7.61 4.01 11.59
N GLN A 124 6.29 4.23 11.68
CA GLN A 124 5.58 4.18 12.97
C GLN A 124 5.63 2.78 13.60
N ARG A 125 5.37 1.73 12.81
CA ARG A 125 5.38 0.33 13.32
C ARG A 125 6.73 -0.10 13.85
N MET A 126 7.80 0.28 13.16
CA MET A 126 9.16 -0.05 13.59
C MET A 126 9.63 0.82 14.76
N ARG A 127 8.81 1.76 15.25
CA ARG A 127 9.18 2.80 16.22
C ARG A 127 10.52 3.43 15.85
N SER A 128 10.73 3.63 14.55
CA SER A 128 12.03 3.98 14.02
C SER A 128 12.46 5.33 14.56
N THR A 129 13.73 5.47 14.92
CA THR A 129 14.39 6.74 15.27
C THR A 129 14.64 7.56 14.00
N GLU A 130 13.60 7.73 13.18
CA GLU A 130 13.66 8.53 11.98
C GLU A 130 13.98 9.99 12.34
N LYS A 131 14.60 10.68 11.38
CA LYS A 131 14.94 12.09 11.58
C LYS A 131 13.68 12.91 11.92
N PRO A 132 13.78 13.95 12.78
CA PRO A 132 12.64 14.78 13.18
C PRO A 132 11.81 15.30 12.00
N GLU A 133 12.49 15.65 10.91
CA GLU A 133 11.92 16.05 9.63
C GLU A 133 10.96 15.01 9.01
N LYS A 134 11.37 13.73 9.00
CA LYS A 134 10.51 12.66 8.49
C LYS A 134 9.33 12.40 9.43
N LEU A 135 9.57 12.45 10.73
CA LEU A 135 8.51 12.29 11.73
C LEU A 135 7.43 13.37 11.58
N ARG A 136 7.81 14.61 11.23
CA ARG A 136 6.84 15.68 10.92
C ARG A 136 5.94 15.32 9.75
N ILE A 137 6.50 14.85 8.63
CA ILE A 137 5.72 14.42 7.46
C ILE A 137 4.78 13.26 7.82
N ILE A 138 5.29 12.27 8.57
CA ILE A 138 4.51 11.11 9.00
C ILE A 138 3.33 11.54 9.88
N ASN A 139 3.55 12.46 10.82
CA ASN A 139 2.50 12.98 11.69
C ASN A 139 1.50 13.85 10.93
N GLN A 140 1.98 14.67 9.98
CA GLN A 140 1.12 15.45 9.09
C GLN A 140 0.21 14.53 8.27
N LEU A 141 0.76 13.45 7.69
CA LEU A 141 -0.03 12.45 6.97
C LEU A 141 -1.09 11.79 7.88
N ALA A 142 -0.75 11.45 9.12
CA ALA A 142 -1.73 10.88 10.04
C ALA A 142 -2.89 11.86 10.30
N LEU A 143 -2.56 13.12 10.60
CA LEU A 143 -3.54 14.17 10.90
C LEU A 143 -4.43 14.50 9.70
N ALA A 144 -3.86 14.61 8.50
CA ALA A 144 -4.60 14.83 7.24
C ALA A 144 -5.67 13.75 6.99
N PHE A 145 -5.44 12.54 7.47
CA PHE A 145 -6.36 11.41 7.34
C PHE A 145 -7.18 11.15 8.62
N GLY A 146 -7.19 12.11 9.55
CA GLY A 146 -8.02 12.11 10.76
C GLY A 146 -7.50 11.21 11.88
N ALA A 147 -6.23 10.79 11.83
CA ALA A 147 -5.62 9.89 12.79
C ALA A 147 -4.53 10.59 13.60
N THR A 148 -4.33 10.14 14.84
CA THR A 148 -3.17 10.56 15.66
C THR A 148 -1.94 9.70 15.38
N THR A 149 -2.15 8.46 14.91
CA THR A 149 -1.11 7.50 14.53
C THR A 149 -1.54 6.70 13.30
N LEU A 150 -0.58 6.07 12.64
CA LEU A 150 -0.74 5.14 11.51
C LEU A 150 -0.65 3.68 11.98
N GLU A 151 -1.14 3.42 13.20
CA GLU A 151 -1.37 2.08 13.74
C GLU A 151 -2.65 1.46 13.13
N ASP A 152 -3.06 0.28 13.61
CA ASP A 152 -4.31 -0.35 13.15
C ASP A 152 -5.49 0.60 13.44
N ALA A 153 -6.20 1.02 12.40
CA ALA A 153 -7.26 2.01 12.48
C ALA A 153 -8.27 1.82 11.35
N ARG A 154 -9.54 2.13 11.61
CA ARG A 154 -10.60 2.16 10.60
C ARG A 154 -11.38 3.47 10.72
N LEU A 155 -10.98 4.43 9.90
CA LEU A 155 -11.57 5.76 9.76
C LEU A 155 -12.16 5.92 8.36
N ARG A 156 -12.79 7.07 8.09
CA ARG A 156 -13.45 7.36 6.80
C ARG A 156 -12.51 7.24 5.60
N ARG A 157 -11.30 7.81 5.71
CA ARG A 157 -10.29 7.87 4.64
C ARG A 157 -9.03 7.06 4.93
N LEU A 158 -8.98 6.36 6.07
CA LEU A 158 -7.83 5.57 6.51
C LEU A 158 -8.29 4.20 6.99
N ASN A 159 -7.76 3.13 6.42
CA ASN A 159 -8.00 1.77 6.86
C ASN A 159 -6.68 1.00 6.91
N ILE A 160 -6.12 0.83 8.10
CA ILE A 160 -4.88 0.09 8.32
C ILE A 160 -5.19 -1.14 9.16
N GLN A 161 -4.77 -2.31 8.69
CA GLN A 161 -4.98 -3.56 9.39
C GLN A 161 -3.73 -4.44 9.39
N THR A 162 -3.39 -4.99 10.54
CA THR A 162 -2.35 -6.01 10.65
C THR A 162 -2.94 -7.39 10.37
N MET A 163 -2.35 -8.11 9.41
CA MET A 163 -2.63 -9.52 9.17
C MET A 163 -2.09 -10.33 10.34
N LYS A 164 -3.01 -10.89 11.12
CA LYS A 164 -2.70 -11.86 12.18
C LYS A 164 -2.88 -13.26 11.61
N THR A 165 -2.07 -14.21 12.09
CA THR A 165 -2.19 -15.61 11.70
C THR A 165 -3.61 -16.09 12.01
N LYS A 166 -4.26 -16.79 11.07
CA LYS A 166 -5.50 -17.50 11.40
C LYS A 166 -5.19 -18.42 12.58
N ALA A 167 -5.88 -18.23 13.70
CA ALA A 167 -5.90 -19.26 14.74
C ALA A 167 -6.30 -20.56 14.03
N ARG A 168 -5.42 -21.58 14.09
CA ARG A 168 -5.78 -22.93 13.65
C ARG A 168 -7.02 -23.31 14.45
N ARG A 169 -8.17 -23.39 13.78
CA ARG A 169 -9.33 -24.12 14.27
C ARG A 169 -9.14 -25.58 13.93
#